data_AF-A0A2V5N0L6-F1
#
_entry.id   AF-A0A2V5N0L6-F1
#
_cell.length_a   1.000
_cell.length_b   1.000
_cell.length_c   1.000
_cell.angle_alpha   90.00
_cell.angle_beta   90.00
_cell.angle_gamma   90.00
#
_symmetry.space_group_name_H-M   'P 1'
#
loop_
_entity.id
_entity.type
_entity.pdbx_description
1 polymer ?
#
loop_
_entity_poly.entity_id
_entity_poly.type
_entity_poly.pdbx_seq_one_letter_code
_entity_poly.pdbx_strand_id
1 'polypeptide(L)'
;MAIAVPRPKLSWSERLYLPAIVGGMAITLNHFKNMLLGRTKVTVQYPEQTLDTKMPDYYRGAPALVRDEDGRVRCVACQLCEFICPPRAIKIEPGEIPSSDR
;
A
#
# COMPACT_ATOMS: atom_id res chain seq x y z
N MET A 1 -2.44 26.34 -31.91
CA MET A 1 -2.02 25.80 -33.23
C MET A 1 -1.97 24.30 -33.12
N ALA A 2 -2.65 23.56 -34.00
CA ALA A 2 -2.63 22.10 -33.99
C ALA A 2 -1.43 21.59 -34.79
N ILE A 3 -0.65 20.68 -34.21
CA ILE A 3 0.45 20.01 -34.91
C ILE A 3 -0.16 18.91 -35.79
N ALA A 4 0.00 19.03 -37.10
CA ALA A 4 -0.36 17.96 -38.02
C ALA A 4 0.70 16.86 -37.96
N VAL A 5 0.38 15.72 -37.34
CA VAL A 5 1.26 14.55 -37.32
C VAL A 5 1.04 13.77 -38.63
N PRO A 6 2.05 13.67 -39.52
CA PRO A 6 1.90 12.92 -40.76
C PRO A 6 1.73 11.42 -40.43
N ARG A 7 0.75 10.76 -41.08
CA ARG A 7 0.57 9.32 -40.91
C ARG A 7 1.76 8.58 -41.54
N PRO A 8 2.44 7.68 -40.79
CA PRO A 8 3.49 6.87 -41.36
C PRO A 8 2.93 5.94 -42.45
N LYS A 9 3.66 5.79 -43.56
CA LYS A 9 3.31 4.85 -44.63
C LYS A 9 3.68 3.44 -44.17
N LEU A 10 2.69 2.72 -43.63
CA LEU A 10 2.85 1.35 -43.14
C LEU A 10 3.15 0.39 -44.28
N SER A 11 4.16 -0.46 -44.09
CA SER A 11 4.43 -1.66 -44.89
C SER A 11 3.26 -2.65 -44.79
N TRP A 12 3.18 -3.60 -45.73
CA TRP A 12 2.09 -4.58 -45.74
C TRP A 12 2.04 -5.43 -44.45
N SER A 13 3.20 -5.80 -43.91
CA SER A 13 3.33 -6.54 -42.65
C SER A 13 2.84 -5.75 -41.42
N GLU A 14 3.08 -4.44 -41.40
CA GLU A 14 2.63 -3.57 -40.29
C GLU A 14 1.11 -3.34 -40.36
N ARG A 15 0.51 -3.33 -41.56
CA ARG A 15 -0.95 -3.26 -41.71
C ARG A 15 -1.66 -4.51 -41.21
N LEU A 16 -1.00 -5.67 -41.30
CA LEU A 16 -1.49 -6.94 -40.77
C LEU A 16 -1.17 -7.11 -39.26
N TYR A 17 -0.50 -6.13 -38.63
CA TYR A 17 -0.10 -6.11 -37.22
C TYR A 17 0.81 -7.25 -36.74
N LEU A 18 1.27 -8.14 -37.62
CA LEU A 18 2.09 -9.30 -37.25
C LEU A 18 3.36 -8.92 -36.46
N PRO A 19 4.15 -7.90 -36.85
CA PRO A 19 5.35 -7.53 -36.10
C PRO A 19 5.04 -7.07 -34.67
N ALA A 20 3.92 -6.36 -34.49
CA ALA A 20 3.48 -5.88 -33.18
C ALA A 20 3.02 -7.03 -32.28
N ILE A 21 2.27 -7.99 -32.84
CA ILE A 21 1.81 -9.19 -32.11
C ILE A 21 3.00 -10.05 -31.69
N VAL A 22 3.94 -10.31 -32.61
CA VAL A 22 5.16 -11.08 -32.32
C VAL A 22 6.01 -10.38 -31.25
N GLY A 23 6.18 -9.05 -31.36
CA GLY A 23 6.88 -8.26 -30.34
C GLY A 23 6.22 -8.37 -28.96
N GLY A 24 4.90 -8.23 -28.90
CA GLY A 24 4.14 -8.39 -27.65
C GLY A 24 4.28 -9.79 -27.04
N MET A 25 4.13 -10.84 -27.86
CA MET A 25 4.32 -12.22 -27.40
C MET A 25 5.74 -12.49 -26.91
N ALA A 26 6.77 -11.94 -27.57
CA ALA A 26 8.16 -12.09 -27.13
C ALA A 26 8.39 -11.52 -25.73
N ILE A 27 7.78 -10.37 -25.41
CA ILE A 27 7.84 -9.76 -24.08
C ILE A 27 7.14 -10.67 -23.06
N THR A 28 5.93 -11.15 -23.36
CA THR A 28 5.18 -12.06 -22.49
C THR A 28 5.94 -13.35 -22.20
N LEU A 29 6.53 -13.98 -23.23
CA LEU A 29 7.35 -15.18 -23.09
C LEU A 29 8.60 -14.93 -22.25
N ASN A 30 9.22 -13.76 -22.37
CA ASN A 30 10.36 -13.39 -21.54
C ASN A 30 9.97 -13.26 -20.05
N HIS A 31 8.84 -12.62 -19.76
CA HIS A 31 8.32 -12.56 -18.39
C HIS A 31 7.97 -13.94 -17.83
N PHE A 32 7.30 -14.78 -18.63
CA PHE A 32 6.96 -16.16 -18.23
C PHE A 32 8.21 -17.00 -17.96
N LYS A 33 9.23 -16.91 -18.82
CA LYS A 33 10.53 -17.55 -18.60
C LYS A 33 11.21 -17.07 -17.31
N ASN A 34 11.19 -15.76 -17.05
CA ASN A 34 11.79 -15.20 -15.83
C ASN A 34 11.04 -15.64 -14.55
N MET A 35 9.72 -15.82 -14.63
CA MET A 35 8.90 -16.38 -13.57
C MET A 35 9.26 -17.85 -13.31
N LEU A 36 9.30 -18.71 -14.35
CA LEU A 36 9.67 -20.12 -14.23
C LEU A 36 11.08 -20.33 -13.67
N LEU A 37 12.04 -19.47 -14.07
CA LEU A 37 13.42 -19.50 -13.57
C LEU A 37 13.59 -18.84 -12.19
N GLY A 38 12.51 -18.36 -11.56
CA GLY A 38 12.54 -17.76 -10.23
C GLY A 38 13.31 -16.44 -10.11
N ARG A 39 13.63 -15.79 -11.24
CA ARG A 39 14.44 -14.55 -11.29
C ARG A 39 13.65 -13.31 -10.85
N THR A 40 12.33 -13.40 -10.81
CA THR A 40 11.42 -12.31 -10.42
C THR A 40 10.47 -12.79 -9.32
N LYS A 41 10.84 -12.57 -8.04
CA LYS A 41 9.93 -12.76 -6.90
C LYS A 41 9.38 -11.41 -6.47
N VAL A 42 8.20 -11.06 -7.01
CA VAL A 42 7.46 -9.85 -6.62
C VAL A 42 6.37 -10.18 -5.57
N THR A 43 5.88 -11.41 -5.56
CA THR A 43 4.81 -11.89 -4.68
C THR A 43 5.39 -12.51 -3.40
N VAL A 44 4.66 -12.35 -2.30
CA VAL A 44 4.86 -13.07 -1.03
C VAL A 44 3.70 -14.05 -0.83
N GLN A 45 3.95 -15.18 -0.16
CA GLN A 45 2.90 -16.15 0.20
C GLN A 45 2.32 -15.75 1.55
N TYR A 46 1.18 -15.07 1.55
CA TYR A 46 0.46 -14.72 2.78
C TYR A 46 -0.46 -15.89 3.18
N PRO A 47 -0.55 -16.27 4.48
CA PRO A 47 -0.06 -15.56 5.67
C PRO A 47 1.38 -15.90 6.13
N GLU A 48 2.05 -16.89 5.54
CA GLU A 48 3.34 -17.41 6.04
C GLU A 48 4.50 -16.43 5.85
N GLN A 49 4.42 -15.56 4.84
CA GLN A 49 5.38 -14.50 4.53
C GLN A 49 4.66 -13.16 4.51
N THR A 50 4.98 -12.29 5.46
CA THR A 50 4.46 -10.92 5.54
C THR A 50 5.49 -9.90 5.06
N LEU A 51 5.01 -8.70 4.71
CA LEU A 51 5.87 -7.59 4.30
C LEU A 51 6.37 -6.75 5.48
N ASP A 52 6.19 -7.23 6.71
CA ASP A 52 6.42 -6.45 7.94
C ASP A 52 7.88 -5.97 8.06
N THR A 53 8.84 -6.77 7.60
CA THR A 53 10.27 -6.39 7.58
C THR A 53 10.59 -5.21 6.64
N LYS A 54 9.70 -4.90 5.69
CA LYS A 54 9.85 -3.76 4.77
C LYS A 54 8.98 -2.57 5.18
N MET A 55 8.24 -2.68 6.27
CA MET A 55 7.35 -1.61 6.72
C MET A 55 8.21 -0.47 7.32
N PRO A 56 7.98 0.79 6.94
CA PRO A 56 8.70 1.91 7.55
C PRO A 56 8.31 2.09 9.03
N ASP A 57 9.24 2.63 9.83
CA ASP A 57 9.02 2.91 11.27
C ASP A 57 7.80 3.81 11.55
N TYR A 58 7.42 4.65 10.58
CA TYR A 58 6.29 5.58 10.67
C TYR A 58 4.98 5.00 10.10
N TYR A 59 4.89 3.69 9.90
CA TYR A 59 3.66 3.05 9.47
C TYR A 59 2.51 3.28 10.47
N ARG A 60 1.33 3.59 9.94
CA ARG A 60 0.13 3.86 10.74
C ARG A 60 -0.79 2.64 10.69
N GLY A 61 -0.76 1.83 11.74
CA GLY A 61 -1.63 0.68 11.93
C GLY A 61 -2.91 1.00 12.69
N ALA A 62 -3.43 0.01 13.42
CA ALA A 62 -4.57 0.18 14.30
C ALA A 62 -4.22 1.12 15.48
N PRO A 63 -5.06 2.14 15.78
CA PRO A 63 -4.86 2.98 16.96
C PRO A 63 -4.89 2.14 18.24
N ALA A 64 -3.93 2.37 19.14
CA ALA A 64 -3.84 1.72 20.44
C ALA A 64 -3.56 2.76 21.54
N LEU A 65 -4.05 2.48 22.76
CA LEU A 65 -3.78 3.31 23.93
C LEU A 65 -2.39 3.00 24.50
N VAL A 66 -1.54 4.01 24.58
CA VAL A 66 -0.18 3.90 25.13
C VAL A 66 -0.26 3.81 26.65
N ARG A 67 0.57 2.93 27.24
CA ARG A 67 0.70 2.76 28.69
C ARG A 67 1.93 3.48 29.25
N ASP A 68 1.91 3.87 30.51
CA ASP A 68 3.05 4.42 31.24
C ASP A 68 3.96 3.29 31.79
N GLU A 69 4.97 3.64 32.58
CA GLU A 69 5.91 2.69 33.19
C GLU A 69 5.24 1.81 34.26
N ASP A 70 4.17 2.31 34.89
CA ASP A 70 3.37 1.61 35.88
C ASP A 70 2.26 0.73 35.25
N GLY A 71 2.16 0.73 33.91
CA GLY A 71 1.15 -0.02 33.15
C GLY A 71 -0.23 0.62 33.06
N ARG A 72 -0.41 1.84 33.58
CA ARG A 72 -1.64 2.64 33.47
C ARG A 72 -1.76 3.26 32.07
N VAL A 73 -2.97 3.56 31.65
CA VAL A 73 -3.22 4.22 30.35
C VAL A 73 -2.83 5.70 30.44
N ARG A 74 -2.03 6.21 29.49
CA ARG A 74 -1.58 7.62 29.48
C ARG A 74 -2.66 8.65 29.12
N CYS A 75 -3.84 8.19 28.69
CA CYS A 75 -4.94 9.07 28.30
C CYS A 75 -5.51 9.79 29.53
N VAL A 76 -5.54 11.12 29.49
CA VAL A 76 -6.11 11.97 30.56
C VAL A 76 -7.52 12.48 30.25
N ALA A 77 -8.19 11.84 29.28
CA ALA A 77 -9.52 12.23 28.80
C ALA A 77 -9.64 13.71 28.36
N CYS A 78 -8.57 14.32 27.82
CA CYS A 78 -8.56 15.72 27.37
C CYS A 78 -9.40 16.01 26.11
N GLN A 79 -9.95 14.98 25.46
CA GLN A 79 -10.80 15.07 24.27
C GLN A 79 -10.14 15.68 23.01
N LEU A 80 -8.85 16.01 23.03
CA LEU A 80 -8.12 16.54 21.86
C LEU A 80 -8.13 15.56 20.67
N CYS A 81 -7.99 14.27 20.95
CA CYS A 81 -8.00 13.22 19.92
C CYS A 81 -9.38 13.06 19.26
N GLU A 82 -10.47 13.20 20.05
CA GLU A 82 -11.85 13.19 19.55
C GLU A 82 -12.11 14.42 18.68
N PHE A 83 -11.66 15.60 19.12
CA PHE A 83 -11.84 16.85 18.39
C PHE A 83 -11.10 16.87 17.05
N ILE A 84 -9.84 16.42 17.01
CA ILE A 84 -9.02 16.46 15.79
C ILE A 84 -9.38 15.34 14.78
N CYS A 85 -10.09 14.30 15.20
CA CYS A 85 -10.39 13.13 14.38
C CYS A 85 -11.24 13.51 13.14
N PRO A 86 -10.69 13.48 11.92
CA PRO A 86 -11.44 13.91 10.72
C PRO A 86 -12.72 13.08 10.47
N PRO A 87 -12.72 11.75 10.61
CA PRO A 87 -13.94 10.96 10.44
C PRO A 87 -14.83 10.92 11.69
N ARG A 88 -14.46 11.60 12.79
CA ARG A 88 -15.17 11.56 14.09
C ARG A 88 -15.39 10.13 14.61
N ALA A 89 -14.39 9.27 14.42
CA ALA A 89 -14.44 7.85 14.81
C ALA A 89 -14.20 7.62 16.32
N ILE A 90 -13.72 8.62 17.05
CA ILE A 90 -13.35 8.54 18.47
C ILE A 90 -14.44 9.22 19.30
N LYS A 91 -14.87 8.57 20.38
CA LYS A 91 -15.76 9.16 21.40
C LYS A 91 -15.17 8.96 22.79
N ILE A 92 -15.08 10.01 23.59
CA ILE A 92 -14.50 10.00 24.93
C ILE A 92 -15.51 10.53 25.94
N GLU A 93 -15.84 9.70 26.92
CA GLU A 93 -16.62 10.05 28.10
C GLU A 93 -15.69 10.04 29.32
N PRO A 94 -15.36 11.20 29.92
CA PRO A 94 -14.49 11.28 31.08
C PRO A 94 -15.13 10.63 32.31
N GLY A 95 -14.31 9.96 33.14
CA GLY A 95 -14.72 9.35 34.40
C GLY A 95 -13.72 9.63 35.52
N GLU A 96 -14.08 9.24 36.74
CA GLU A 96 -13.20 9.36 37.91
C GLU A 96 -12.12 8.26 37.89
N ILE A 97 -10.90 8.63 38.28
CA ILE A 97 -9.79 7.68 38.43
C ILE A 97 -9.96 6.96 39.78
N PRO A 98 -9.84 5.62 39.84
CA PRO A 98 -9.87 4.88 41.10
C PRO A 98 -8.82 5.41 42.09
N SER A 99 -9.13 5.37 43.38
CA SER A 99 -8.22 5.85 44.43
C SER A 99 -6.88 5.11 44.49
N SER A 100 -6.81 3.88 43.95
CA SER A 100 -5.60 3.07 43.83
C SER A 100 -4.63 3.58 42.77
N ASP A 101 -5.13 4.28 41.75
CA ASP A 101 -4.35 4.72 40.57
C ASP A 101 -4.04 6.23 40.60
N ARG A 102 -4.38 6.90 41.72
CA ARG A 102 -4.19 8.35 41.95
C ARG A 102 -2.73 8.74 42.15
#